data_AF-A0A9D1M368-F1
#
_entry.id   AF-A0A9D1M368-F1
#
_cell.length_a   1.000
_cell.length_b   1.000
_cell.length_c   1.000
_cell.angle_alpha   90.00
_cell.angle_beta   90.00
_cell.angle_gamma   90.00
#
_symmetry.space_group_name_H-M   'P 1'
#
loop_
_entity.id
_entity.type
_entity.pdbx_description
1 polymer ?
#
loop_
_entity_poly.entity_id
_entity_poly.type
_entity_poly.pdbx_seq_one_letter_code
_entity_poly.pdbx_strand_id
1 'polypeptide(L)'
;MTKIRALITLVVGKGQELPPGGLYDLSDDEAKRLASLNFAEILGKNQNQNNNAKAKTGADNAKPNENGSGQPVQSAGTTGQVSK
;
A
#
# COMPACT_ATOMS: atom_id res chain seq x y z
N MET A 1 8.69 -7.44 -19.04
CA MET A 1 9.72 -7.15 -18.02
C MET A 1 9.87 -5.65 -17.94
N THR A 2 9.76 -5.10 -16.74
CA THR A 2 9.73 -3.67 -16.47
C THR A 2 10.91 -3.32 -15.56
N LYS A 3 11.62 -2.24 -15.92
CA LYS A 3 12.70 -1.70 -15.11
C LYS A 3 12.13 -0.86 -13.97
N ILE A 4 12.60 -1.11 -12.76
CA ILE A 4 12.24 -0.36 -11.56
C ILE A 4 13.47 0.20 -10.86
N ARG A 5 13.26 1.23 -10.04
CA ARG A 5 14.18 1.72 -9.02
C ARG A 5 13.62 1.41 -7.65
N ALA A 6 14.35 0.66 -6.83
CA ALA A 6 13.91 0.35 -5.47
C ALA A 6 13.95 1.62 -4.59
N LEU A 7 12.92 1.87 -3.79
CA LEU A 7 12.89 2.99 -2.82
C LEU A 7 13.31 2.54 -1.42
N ILE A 8 13.10 1.25 -1.12
CA ILE A 8 13.50 0.57 0.11
C ILE A 8 14.25 -0.72 -0.23
N THR A 9 14.83 -1.40 0.76
CA THR A 9 15.35 -2.75 0.57
C THR A 9 14.20 -3.72 0.25
N LEU A 10 14.28 -4.40 -0.89
CA LEU A 10 13.30 -5.40 -1.30
C LEU A 10 13.89 -6.79 -1.10
N VAL A 11 13.08 -7.74 -0.67
CA VAL A 11 13.45 -9.16 -0.63
C VAL A 11 12.64 -9.89 -1.69
N VAL A 12 13.33 -10.45 -2.69
CA VAL A 12 12.71 -11.16 -3.81
C VAL A 12 13.19 -12.61 -3.88
N GLY A 13 12.35 -13.50 -4.43
CA GLY A 13 12.69 -14.91 -4.62
C GLY A 13 13.16 -15.62 -3.33
N LYS A 14 14.26 -16.37 -3.42
CA LYS A 14 14.85 -17.15 -2.31
C LYS A 14 15.70 -16.28 -1.36
N GLY A 15 15.20 -15.11 -0.97
CA GLY A 15 15.89 -14.22 -0.04
C GLY A 15 16.97 -13.33 -0.69
N GLN A 16 16.84 -13.04 -1.99
CA GLN A 16 17.72 -12.06 -2.62
C GLN A 16 17.30 -10.65 -2.18
N GLU A 17 18.23 -9.92 -1.57
CA GLU A 17 18.03 -8.53 -1.18
C GLU A 17 18.42 -7.58 -2.31
N LEU A 18 17.51 -6.68 -2.67
CA LEU A 18 17.71 -5.60 -3.63
C LEU A 18 17.82 -4.29 -2.84
N PRO A 19 19.01 -3.66 -2.76
CA PRO A 19 19.17 -2.42 -2.03
C PRO A 19 18.38 -1.26 -2.66
N PRO A 20 17.98 -0.27 -1.82
CA PRO A 20 17.34 0.94 -2.30
C PRO A 20 18.25 1.70 -3.27
N GLY A 21 17.63 2.43 -4.20
CA GLY A 21 18.29 3.21 -5.25
C GLY A 21 18.79 2.41 -6.44
N GLY A 22 18.91 1.08 -6.32
CA GLY A 22 19.32 0.20 -7.41
C GLY A 22 18.25 0.07 -8.50
N LEU A 23 18.71 -0.21 -9.73
CA LEU A 23 17.87 -0.47 -10.89
C LEU A 23 17.77 -1.97 -11.15
N TYR A 24 16.55 -2.47 -11.25
CA TYR A 24 16.27 -3.90 -11.38
C TYR A 24 15.21 -4.16 -12.45
N ASP A 25 15.36 -5.24 -13.20
CA ASP A 25 14.37 -5.71 -14.16
C ASP A 25 13.51 -6.79 -13.51
N LEU A 26 12.20 -6.55 -13.42
CA LEU A 26 11.22 -7.46 -12.83
C LEU A 26 10.11 -7.82 -13.83
N SER A 27 9.26 -8.78 -13.45
CA SER A 27 8.00 -9.01 -14.16
C SER A 27 7.11 -7.77 -14.10
N ASP A 28 6.26 -7.57 -15.11
CA ASP A 28 5.41 -6.38 -15.19
C ASP A 28 4.39 -6.33 -14.03
N ASP A 29 3.89 -7.51 -13.61
CA ASP A 29 2.99 -7.65 -12.46
C ASP A 29 3.67 -7.29 -11.14
N GLU A 30 4.91 -7.77 -10.89
CA GLU A 30 5.65 -7.41 -9.67
C GLU A 30 6.03 -5.94 -9.66
N ALA A 31 6.50 -5.39 -10.78
CA ALA A 31 6.81 -3.97 -10.89
C ALA A 31 5.60 -3.10 -10.55
N LYS A 32 4.42 -3.43 -11.09
CA LYS A 32 3.17 -2.72 -10.80
C LYS A 32 2.74 -2.86 -9.34
N ARG A 33 2.89 -4.06 -8.75
CA ARG A 33 2.58 -4.31 -7.33
C ARG A 33 3.49 -3.47 -6.42
N LEU A 34 4.80 -3.47 -6.68
CA LEU A 34 5.78 -2.72 -5.89
C LEU A 34 5.60 -1.21 -6.02
N ALA A 35 5.26 -0.72 -7.22
CA ALA A 35 4.94 0.68 -7.44
C ALA A 35 3.67 1.12 -6.73
N SER A 36 2.62 0.29 -6.75
CA SER A 36 1.35 0.58 -6.06
C SER A 36 1.49 0.66 -4.53
N LEU A 37 2.53 0.00 -3.99
CA LEU A 37 2.88 0.03 -2.56
C LEU A 37 3.89 1.14 -2.22
N ASN A 38 4.34 1.94 -3.20
CA ASN A 38 5.42 2.92 -3.06
C ASN A 38 6.74 2.31 -2.58
N PHE A 39 7.01 1.05 -2.91
CA PHE A 39 8.28 0.37 -2.60
C PHE A 39 9.31 0.51 -3.72
N ALA A 40 8.85 0.78 -4.94
CA ALA A 40 9.70 1.01 -6.09
C ALA A 40 9.07 2.02 -7.06
N GLU A 41 9.90 2.64 -7.90
CA GLU A 41 9.49 3.53 -8.98
C GLU A 41 9.70 2.83 -10.33
N ILE A 42 8.70 2.86 -11.22
CA ILE A 42 8.85 2.29 -12.57
C ILE A 42 9.62 3.27 -13.46
N LEU A 43 10.78 2.85 -13.98
CA LEU A 43 11.56 3.59 -14.96
C LEU A 43 11.04 3.29 -16.37
N GLY A 44 9.90 3.90 -16.72
CA GLY A 44 9.28 3.79 -18.04
C GLY A 44 8.61 5.09 -18.47
N LYS A 45 8.59 5.36 -19.77
CA LYS A 45 8.11 6.63 -20.38
C LYS A 45 6.61 6.93 -20.19
N ASN A 46 5.86 6.11 -19.47
CA ASN A 46 4.42 6.31 -19.23
C ASN A 46 4.12 6.34 -17.72
N GLN A 47 4.62 7.36 -17.03
CA GLN A 47 4.11 7.74 -15.70
C GLN A 47 2.69 8.35 -15.79
N ASN A 48 1.79 7.76 -16.58
CA ASN A 48 0.44 8.30 -16.74
C ASN A 48 -0.69 7.25 -16.69
N GLN A 49 -0.43 6.06 -16.17
CA GLN A 49 -1.49 5.09 -15.90
C GLN A 49 -1.27 4.42 -14.55
N ASN A 50 -1.85 5.02 -13.50
CA ASN A 50 -2.84 4.39 -12.63
C ASN A 50 -2.76 4.92 -11.18
N ASN A 51 -3.02 6.22 -11.01
CA ASN A 51 -3.51 6.77 -9.73
C ASN A 51 -5.02 6.52 -9.53
N ASN A 52 -5.60 5.50 -10.19
CA ASN A 52 -6.90 4.95 -9.81
C ASN A 52 -6.60 3.81 -8.82
N ALA A 53 -6.45 4.10 -7.53
CA ALA A 53 -7.61 4.30 -6.67
C ALA A 53 -8.81 3.54 -7.26
N LYS A 54 -8.94 2.28 -6.85
CA LYS A 54 -10.19 1.52 -6.76
C LYS A 54 -11.39 2.28 -7.34
N ALA A 55 -11.58 2.24 -8.65
CA ALA A 55 -12.83 2.65 -9.27
C ALA A 55 -13.85 1.58 -8.91
N LYS A 56 -14.39 1.71 -7.68
CA LYS A 56 -15.59 1.03 -7.24
C LYS A 56 -16.67 1.53 -8.18
N THR A 57 -17.09 0.67 -9.10
CA THR A 57 -18.34 0.84 -9.83
C THR A 57 -19.45 1.09 -8.81
N GLY A 58 -20.12 2.23 -8.97
CA GLY A 58 -21.13 2.69 -8.03
C GLY A 58 -21.30 4.19 -8.17
N ALA A 59 -21.83 4.62 -9.31
CA ALA A 59 -22.51 5.89 -9.38
C ALA A 59 -23.64 5.85 -8.34
N ASP A 60 -23.51 6.58 -7.25
CA ASP A 60 -24.64 7.38 -6.80
C ASP A 60 -24.21 8.59 -5.98
N ASN A 61 -25.00 9.61 -6.15
CA ASN A 61 -24.84 11.01 -5.87
C ASN A 61 -25.12 11.31 -4.38
N ALA A 62 -24.13 11.76 -3.59
CA ALA A 62 -24.40 12.47 -2.34
C ALA A 62 -23.20 13.28 -1.82
N LYS A 63 -23.46 14.55 -1.51
CA LYS A 63 -22.59 15.64 -1.08
C LYS A 63 -21.75 15.34 0.19
N PRO A 64 -20.64 16.07 0.43
CA PRO A 64 -19.88 15.95 1.67
C PRO A 64 -20.65 16.62 2.82
N ASN A 65 -20.89 15.87 3.90
CA ASN A 65 -21.36 16.43 5.17
C ASN A 65 -20.17 16.50 6.13
N GLU A 66 -19.79 17.72 6.52
CA GLU A 66 -18.84 17.99 7.60
C GLU A 66 -19.46 17.56 8.93
N ASN A 67 -18.90 16.52 9.58
CA ASN A 67 -18.81 16.52 11.04
C ASN A 67 -17.75 15.53 11.56
N GLY A 68 -16.72 16.07 12.21
CA GLY A 68 -16.36 15.70 13.58
C GLY A 68 -16.01 14.25 13.91
N SER A 69 -14.69 14.03 14.04
CA SER A 69 -14.04 13.38 15.18
C SER A 69 -14.43 11.95 15.60
N GLY A 70 -13.45 11.05 15.47
CA GLY A 70 -13.01 10.28 16.65
C GLY A 70 -13.62 8.88 16.81
N GLN A 71 -12.81 7.90 16.45
CA GLN A 71 -12.83 6.49 16.85
C GLN A 71 -13.47 6.21 18.23
N PRO A 72 -14.40 5.23 18.36
CA PRO A 72 -14.86 4.77 19.67
C PRO A 72 -13.74 4.00 20.38
N VAL A 73 -13.33 4.46 21.56
CA VAL A 73 -12.47 3.69 22.45
C VAL A 73 -13.28 2.56 23.08
N GLN A 74 -12.84 1.32 22.91
CA GLN A 74 -13.42 0.16 23.59
C GLN A 74 -13.05 0.24 25.08
N SER A 75 -14.05 0.23 25.97
CA SER A 75 -13.84 0.14 27.42
C SER A 75 -13.08 -1.13 27.77
N ALA A 76 -12.03 -0.98 28.58
CA ALA A 76 -11.23 -2.08 29.11
C ALA A 76 -12.12 -3.11 29.82
N GLY A 77 -11.97 -4.37 29.42
CA GLY A 77 -12.66 -5.51 30.01
C GLY A 77 -12.39 -5.63 31.50
N THR A 78 -13.45 -5.91 32.24
CA THR A 78 -13.46 -6.23 33.66
C THR A 78 -12.53 -7.41 33.93
N THR A 79 -11.39 -7.15 34.56
CA THR A 79 -10.51 -8.19 35.11
C THR A 79 -11.23 -8.86 36.28
N GLY A 80 -11.72 -10.08 36.05
CA GLY A 80 -12.13 -10.97 37.12
C GLY A 80 -10.90 -11.50 37.87
N GLN A 81 -10.90 -11.39 39.19
CA GLN A 81 -10.15 -12.26 40.10
C GLN A 81 -10.85 -12.24 41.48
N VAL A 82 -10.89 -13.43 42.07
CA VAL A 82 -11.74 -13.87 43.19
C VAL A 82 -10.90 -13.94 44.47
N SER A 83 -11.58 -13.94 45.62
CA SER A 83 -11.16 -14.39 46.98
C SER A 83 -10.84 -13.25 47.94
N LYS A 84 -11.23 -13.28 49.23
CA LYS A 84 -11.48 -14.40 50.15
C LYS A 84 -12.58 -14.05 51.15
#